data_AF-A0A956AVR5-F1
#
_entry.id   AF-A0A956AVR5-F1
#
_cell.length_a   1.000
_cell.length_b   1.000
_cell.length_c   1.000
_cell.angle_alpha   90.00
_cell.angle_beta   90.00
_cell.angle_gamma   90.00
#
_symmetry.space_group_name_H-M   'P 1'
#
loop_
_entity.id
_entity.type
_entity.pdbx_description
1 polymer ?
#
loop_
_entity_poly.entity_id
_entity_poly.type
_entity_poly.pdbx_seq_one_letter_code
_entity_poly.pdbx_strand_id
1 'polypeptide(L)'
;TLDADDPVLVEVPSTTATAQRLHAVTAEAFASLAAAAKADLGLDLAIASGYRPHRWRSRAHYEEALIKEYGSVAVGRKYRAYASPHETGLALDFGVGGLEPKRATIDAQQKTPLWKWLVEHAFEHGFSPYKREPWHWELAISRDAWETGEVPPGDAGWRPVSARGLDEDDDFIEADFEGFP
;
A
#
# COMPACT_ATOMS: atom_id res chain seq x y z
N THR A 1 0.80 10.60 -9.17
CA THR A 1 -0.18 10.52 -8.07
C THR A 1 -1.55 10.74 -8.66
N LEU A 2 -2.60 10.24 -8.02
CA LEU A 2 -3.97 10.53 -8.44
C LEU A 2 -4.45 11.83 -7.80
N ASP A 3 -5.33 12.55 -8.50
CA ASP A 3 -6.07 13.67 -7.93
C ASP A 3 -7.20 13.15 -7.03
N ALA A 4 -7.58 13.96 -6.03
CA ALA A 4 -8.54 13.51 -5.02
C ALA A 4 -9.94 13.24 -5.59
N ASP A 5 -10.28 13.86 -6.72
CA ASP A 5 -11.57 13.75 -7.40
C ASP A 5 -11.48 12.85 -8.65
N ASP A 6 -10.38 12.11 -8.82
CA ASP A 6 -10.19 11.20 -9.95
C ASP A 6 -11.27 10.10 -9.93
N PRO A 7 -12.04 9.91 -11.02
CA PRO A 7 -13.11 8.92 -11.08
C PRO A 7 -12.63 7.48 -10.98
N VAL A 8 -11.32 7.22 -11.18
CA VAL A 8 -10.74 5.88 -10.99
C VAL A 8 -10.71 5.46 -9.51
N LEU A 9 -10.89 6.41 -8.58
CA LEU A 9 -10.95 6.15 -7.15
C LEU A 9 -12.36 5.71 -6.73
N VAL A 10 -12.49 4.47 -6.30
CA VAL A 10 -13.77 3.88 -5.88
C VAL A 10 -13.76 3.55 -4.39
N GLU A 11 -14.92 3.66 -3.74
CA GLU A 11 -15.06 3.36 -2.31
C GLU A 11 -14.96 1.86 -2.03
N VAL A 12 -14.37 1.52 -0.89
CA VAL A 12 -14.21 0.15 -0.40
C VAL A 12 -14.56 0.06 1.09
N PRO A 13 -14.88 -1.15 1.60
CA PRO A 13 -15.14 -1.36 3.01
C PRO A 13 -14.07 -0.76 3.92
N SER A 14 -14.48 0.08 4.87
CA SER A 14 -13.59 0.73 5.82
C SER A 14 -13.89 0.35 7.27
N THR A 15 -12.83 0.30 8.07
CA THR A 15 -12.94 0.18 9.54
C THR A 15 -13.06 1.54 10.24
N THR A 16 -12.98 2.64 9.49
CA THR A 16 -13.06 4.00 10.01
C THR A 16 -14.41 4.64 9.69
N ALA A 17 -14.73 5.76 10.35
CA ALA A 17 -15.95 6.51 10.05
C ALA A 17 -15.92 7.19 8.66
N THR A 18 -14.75 7.27 8.03
CA THR A 18 -14.58 7.88 6.70
C THR A 18 -14.49 6.78 5.65
N ALA A 19 -15.20 6.94 4.55
CA ALA A 19 -15.04 6.05 3.40
C ALA A 19 -13.57 6.05 2.95
N GLN A 20 -13.03 4.85 2.73
CA GLN A 20 -11.72 4.68 2.12
C GLN A 20 -11.91 4.40 0.64
N ARG A 21 -10.95 4.86 -0.17
CA ARG A 21 -11.00 4.69 -1.62
C ARG A 21 -9.74 4.01 -2.10
N LEU A 22 -9.85 3.23 -3.16
CA LEU A 22 -8.72 2.62 -3.86
C LEU A 22 -8.86 2.89 -5.36
N HIS A 23 -7.76 2.77 -6.09
CA HIS A 23 -7.83 2.70 -7.55
C HIS A 23 -8.74 1.54 -7.97
N ALA A 24 -9.52 1.68 -9.04
CA ALA A 24 -10.54 0.71 -9.47
C ALA A 24 -9.99 -0.72 -9.57
N VAL A 25 -8.84 -0.90 -10.22
CA VAL A 25 -8.15 -2.21 -10.34
C VAL A 25 -7.77 -2.78 -8.96
N THR A 26 -7.36 -1.92 -8.01
CA THR A 26 -7.04 -2.34 -6.63
C THR A 26 -8.27 -2.68 -5.83
N ALA A 27 -9.39 -1.99 -6.05
CA ALA A 27 -10.65 -2.32 -5.43
C ALA A 27 -11.20 -3.68 -5.90
N GLU A 28 -11.04 -4.01 -7.19
CA GLU A 28 -11.41 -5.32 -7.74
C GLU A 28 -10.54 -6.43 -7.15
N ALA A 29 -9.21 -6.25 -7.14
CA ALA A 29 -8.29 -7.19 -6.51
C ALA A 29 -8.60 -7.38 -5.01
N PHE A 30 -8.89 -6.27 -4.30
CA PHE A 30 -9.27 -6.30 -2.88
C PHE A 30 -10.58 -7.07 -2.67
N ALA A 31 -11.58 -6.90 -3.53
CA ALA A 31 -12.82 -7.66 -3.45
C ALA A 31 -12.59 -9.16 -3.64
N SER A 32 -11.70 -9.55 -4.56
CA SER A 32 -11.30 -10.96 -4.73
C SER A 32 -10.60 -11.51 -3.49
N LEU A 33 -9.67 -10.76 -2.90
CA LEU A 33 -8.97 -11.13 -1.67
C LEU A 33 -9.93 -11.25 -0.48
N ALA A 34 -10.88 -10.31 -0.36
CA ALA A 34 -11.88 -10.28 0.69
C ALA A 34 -12.83 -11.49 0.61
N ALA A 35 -13.23 -11.90 -0.59
CA ALA A 35 -14.04 -13.09 -0.79
C ALA A 35 -13.31 -14.37 -0.35
N ALA A 36 -12.02 -14.50 -0.69
CA ALA A 36 -11.18 -15.63 -0.28
C ALA A 36 -10.97 -15.66 1.24
N ALA A 37 -10.61 -14.54 1.86
CA ALA A 37 -10.47 -14.43 3.31
C ALA A 37 -11.78 -14.74 4.06
N LYS A 38 -12.93 -14.34 3.48
CA LYS A 38 -14.24 -14.68 4.05
C LYS A 38 -14.52 -16.17 3.98
N ALA A 39 -14.17 -16.84 2.88
CA ALA A 39 -14.36 -18.27 2.72
C ALA A 39 -13.47 -19.09 3.66
N ASP A 40 -12.21 -18.71 3.79
CA ASP A 40 -11.22 -19.51 4.53
C ASP A 40 -11.19 -19.21 6.03
N LEU A 41 -11.35 -17.93 6.41
CA LEU A 41 -11.22 -17.47 7.79
C LEU A 41 -12.55 -17.00 8.41
N GLY A 42 -13.61 -16.88 7.62
CA GLY A 42 -14.87 -16.27 8.06
C GLY A 42 -14.78 -14.76 8.28
N LEU A 43 -13.67 -14.12 7.90
CA LEU A 43 -13.37 -12.71 8.20
C LEU A 43 -13.83 -11.78 7.06
N ASP A 44 -14.60 -10.76 7.40
CA ASP A 44 -14.92 -9.68 6.47
C ASP A 44 -13.76 -8.66 6.46
N LEU A 45 -13.06 -8.55 5.32
CA LEU A 45 -11.97 -7.59 5.19
C LEU A 45 -12.48 -6.17 5.06
N ALA A 46 -11.79 -5.25 5.73
CA ALA A 46 -11.97 -3.81 5.62
C ALA A 46 -10.64 -3.10 5.89
N ILE A 47 -10.48 -1.93 5.29
CA ILE A 47 -9.22 -1.18 5.36
C ILE A 47 -9.30 0.01 6.32
N ALA A 48 -8.20 0.25 7.03
CA ALA A 48 -8.00 1.43 7.85
C ALA A 48 -7.54 2.63 7.01
N SER A 49 -6.77 2.38 5.94
CA SER A 49 -6.30 3.44 5.02
C SER A 49 -6.18 2.94 3.59
N GLY A 50 -6.70 3.71 2.63
CA GLY A 50 -6.52 3.52 1.19
C GLY A 50 -5.81 4.71 0.56
N TYR A 51 -6.33 5.25 -0.54
CA TYR A 51 -5.81 6.43 -1.23
C TYR A 51 -5.64 7.63 -0.30
N ARG A 52 -4.51 8.33 -0.44
CA ARG A 52 -4.23 9.61 0.22
C ARG A 52 -3.67 10.61 -0.78
N PRO A 53 -4.20 11.84 -0.87
CA PRO A 53 -3.69 12.85 -1.80
C PRO A 53 -2.26 13.27 -1.43
N HIS A 54 -1.49 13.67 -2.44
CA HIS A 54 -0.14 14.19 -2.22
C HIS A 54 -0.18 15.41 -1.29
N ARG A 55 0.62 15.36 -0.22
CA ARG A 55 0.56 16.35 0.87
C ARG A 55 1.45 17.57 0.65
N TRP A 56 2.51 17.44 -0.14
CA TRP A 56 3.58 18.44 -0.17
C TRP A 56 3.48 19.35 -1.39
N ARG A 57 3.64 20.65 -1.16
CA ARG A 57 3.69 21.64 -2.24
C ARG A 57 5.07 21.69 -2.92
N SER A 58 6.11 21.31 -2.17
CA SER A 58 7.50 21.29 -2.61
C SER A 58 8.36 20.49 -1.62
N ARG A 59 9.59 20.15 -2.02
CA ARG A 59 10.57 19.51 -1.12
C ARG A 59 10.90 20.39 0.10
N ALA A 60 10.95 21.70 -0.06
CA ALA A 60 11.17 22.63 1.05
C ALA A 60 10.03 22.61 2.07
N HIS A 61 8.77 22.59 1.61
CA HIS A 61 7.60 22.47 2.51
C HIS A 61 7.61 21.14 3.29
N TYR A 62 8.02 20.06 2.63
CA TYR A 62 8.21 18.76 3.28
C TYR A 62 9.29 18.82 4.37
N GLU A 63 10.47 19.35 4.05
CA GLU A 63 11.59 19.42 5.01
C GLU A 63 11.29 20.32 6.20
N GLU A 64 10.63 21.46 5.99
CA GLU A 64 10.16 22.34 7.06
C GLU A 64 9.21 21.59 8.00
N ALA A 65 8.25 20.84 7.46
CA ALA A 65 7.33 20.05 8.26
C ALA A 65 8.05 18.96 9.07
N LEU A 66 9.07 18.32 8.50
CA LEU A 66 9.86 17.32 9.20
C LEU A 66 10.69 17.92 10.34
N ILE A 67 11.33 19.07 10.12
CA ILE A 67 12.11 19.78 11.14
C ILE A 67 11.18 20.20 12.28
N LYS A 68 10.00 20.74 11.95
CA LYS A 68 9.02 21.20 12.94
C LYS A 68 8.53 20.07 13.84
N GLU A 69 8.27 18.88 13.28
CA GLU A 69 7.66 17.77 14.03
C GLU A 69 8.68 16.83 14.66
N TYR A 70 9.81 16.61 13.99
CA TYR A 70 10.80 15.59 14.37
C TYR A 70 12.18 16.18 14.71
N GLY A 71 12.31 17.51 14.70
CA GLY A 71 13.55 18.22 15.03
C GLY A 71 14.64 18.19 13.95
N SER A 72 14.53 17.31 12.96
CA SER A 72 15.43 17.28 11.80
C SER A 72 14.80 16.55 10.61
N VAL A 73 15.28 16.87 9.41
CA VAL A 73 14.95 16.14 8.18
C VAL A 73 15.35 14.67 8.30
N ALA A 74 16.57 14.40 8.80
CA ALA A 74 17.11 13.03 8.90
C ALA A 74 16.27 12.11 9.79
N VAL A 75 15.74 12.61 10.91
CA VAL A 75 14.83 11.85 11.76
C VAL A 75 13.45 11.73 11.10
N GLY A 76 12.91 12.82 10.56
CA GLY A 76 11.57 12.84 10.00
C GLY A 76 11.38 11.92 8.79
N ARG A 77 12.38 11.82 7.90
CA ARG A 77 12.34 10.95 6.71
C ARG A 77 12.14 9.46 7.05
N LYS A 78 12.43 9.03 8.28
CA LYS A 78 12.19 7.65 8.75
C LYS A 78 10.72 7.34 9.02
N TYR A 79 9.90 8.37 9.21
CA TYR A 79 8.49 8.23 9.61
C TYR A 79 7.53 8.77 8.57
N ARG A 80 7.98 9.68 7.71
CA ARG A 80 7.12 10.35 6.75
C ARG A 80 7.85 10.55 5.45
N ALA A 81 7.34 9.92 4.39
CA ALA A 81 7.90 10.01 3.05
C ALA A 81 7.45 11.28 2.32
N TYR A 82 8.23 11.70 1.32
CA TYR A 82 7.84 12.75 0.38
C TYR A 82 6.75 12.24 -0.56
N ALA A 83 6.94 11.08 -1.18
CA ALA A 83 5.92 10.41 -1.98
C ALA A 83 5.49 9.13 -1.27
N SER A 84 4.21 9.03 -0.91
CA SER A 84 3.64 7.83 -0.30
C SER A 84 3.08 6.89 -1.37
N PRO A 85 3.26 5.56 -1.23
CA PRO A 85 2.59 4.59 -2.10
C PRO A 85 1.07 4.76 -2.16
N HIS A 86 0.43 5.22 -1.08
CA HIS A 86 -1.01 5.48 -1.06
C HIS A 86 -1.47 6.59 -2.02
N GLU A 87 -0.55 7.42 -2.53
CA GLU A 87 -0.88 8.45 -3.51
C GLU A 87 -1.20 7.87 -4.90
N THR A 88 -0.92 6.59 -5.15
CA THR A 88 -1.25 5.89 -6.38
C THR A 88 -2.62 5.22 -6.32
N GLY A 89 -3.22 5.08 -5.13
CA GLY A 89 -4.42 4.27 -4.91
C GLY A 89 -4.18 2.76 -4.96
N LEU A 90 -2.92 2.30 -5.08
CA LEU A 90 -2.53 0.88 -5.17
C LEU A 90 -2.11 0.28 -3.81
N ALA A 91 -1.94 1.10 -2.78
CA ALA A 91 -1.57 0.67 -1.43
C ALA A 91 -2.77 0.72 -0.48
N LEU A 92 -2.85 -0.25 0.43
CA LEU A 92 -3.85 -0.31 1.48
C LEU A 92 -3.26 -0.75 2.82
N ASP A 93 -3.87 -0.26 3.89
CA ASP A 93 -3.61 -0.67 5.27
C ASP A 93 -4.81 -1.42 5.82
N PHE A 94 -4.64 -2.68 6.22
CA PHE A 94 -5.68 -3.45 6.91
C PHE A 94 -5.97 -2.89 8.31
N GLY A 95 -7.24 -2.96 8.71
CA GLY A 95 -7.71 -2.53 10.04
C GLY A 95 -8.49 -3.60 10.81
N VAL A 96 -8.40 -4.86 10.40
CA VAL A 96 -9.21 -5.98 10.90
C VAL A 96 -8.33 -7.19 11.23
N GLY A 97 -8.90 -8.20 11.88
CA GLY A 97 -8.20 -9.47 12.11
C GLY A 97 -6.96 -9.35 13.00
N GLY A 98 -6.87 -8.28 13.78
CA GLY A 98 -5.69 -7.94 14.59
C GLY A 98 -4.62 -7.17 13.83
N LEU A 99 -4.83 -6.80 12.57
CA LEU A 99 -3.98 -5.87 11.83
C LEU A 99 -4.42 -4.42 12.06
N GLU A 100 -3.45 -3.52 12.24
CA GLU A 100 -3.66 -2.09 12.40
C GLU A 100 -2.39 -1.31 12.02
N PRO A 101 -2.49 -0.06 11.52
CA PRO A 101 -1.35 0.77 11.13
C PRO A 101 -0.57 1.31 12.34
N LYS A 102 0.00 0.40 13.14
CA LYS A 102 0.64 0.68 14.42
C LYS A 102 1.92 -0.11 14.57
N ARG A 103 3.05 0.58 14.40
CA ARG A 103 4.41 0.01 14.53
C ARG A 103 4.68 -0.68 15.87
N ALA A 104 4.08 -0.18 16.96
CA ALA A 104 4.28 -0.78 18.28
C ALA A 104 3.70 -2.20 18.43
N THR A 105 2.85 -2.65 17.49
CA THR A 105 2.18 -3.96 17.56
C THR A 105 2.64 -4.95 16.50
N ILE A 106 3.70 -4.65 15.72
CA ILE A 106 4.21 -5.51 14.62
C ILE A 106 4.37 -6.98 15.03
N ASP A 107 5.08 -7.25 16.12
CA ASP A 107 5.36 -8.62 16.58
C ASP A 107 4.09 -9.41 16.94
N ALA A 108 3.03 -8.72 17.38
CA ALA A 108 1.74 -9.32 17.67
C ALA A 108 0.95 -9.54 16.38
N GLN A 109 0.96 -8.56 15.48
CA GLN A 109 0.28 -8.61 14.17
C GLN A 109 0.77 -9.78 13.31
N GLN A 110 2.09 -10.02 13.27
CA GLN A 110 2.70 -11.14 12.54
C GLN A 110 2.32 -12.53 13.08
N LYS A 111 1.67 -12.60 14.24
CA LYS A 111 1.21 -13.88 14.82
C LYS A 111 -0.27 -14.13 14.54
N THR A 112 -1.00 -13.13 14.04
CA THR A 112 -2.44 -13.23 13.77
C THR A 112 -2.73 -14.25 12.66
N PRO A 113 -3.90 -14.91 12.71
CA PRO A 113 -4.33 -15.80 11.62
C PRO A 113 -4.41 -15.07 10.27
N LEU A 114 -4.95 -13.85 10.27
CA LEU A 114 -5.08 -13.05 9.05
C LEU A 114 -3.72 -12.76 8.43
N TRP A 115 -2.73 -12.31 9.21
CA TRP A 115 -1.40 -12.01 8.65
C TRP A 115 -0.76 -13.24 7.99
N LYS A 116 -0.81 -14.39 8.65
CA LYS A 116 -0.24 -15.64 8.13
C LYS A 116 -0.93 -16.05 6.82
N TRP A 117 -2.25 -15.97 6.80
CA TRP A 117 -3.05 -16.28 5.60
C TRP A 117 -2.73 -15.29 4.46
N LEU A 118 -2.62 -13.99 4.74
CA LEU A 118 -2.25 -13.01 3.72
C LEU A 118 -0.86 -13.28 3.12
N VAL A 119 0.13 -13.64 3.94
CA VAL A 119 1.47 -14.00 3.46
C VAL A 119 1.42 -15.21 2.51
N GLU A 120 0.49 -16.13 2.73
CA GLU A 120 0.33 -17.34 1.92
C GLU A 120 -0.56 -17.12 0.68
N HIS A 121 -1.54 -16.22 0.72
CA HIS A 121 -2.58 -16.15 -0.32
C HIS A 121 -2.73 -14.80 -1.01
N ALA A 122 -2.26 -13.69 -0.42
CA ALA A 122 -2.53 -12.37 -0.98
C ALA A 122 -1.90 -12.17 -2.38
N PHE A 123 -0.80 -12.86 -2.66
CA PHE A 123 -0.16 -12.83 -3.98
C PHE A 123 -1.04 -13.42 -5.09
N GLU A 124 -1.94 -14.36 -4.77
CA GLU A 124 -2.90 -14.94 -5.71
C GLU A 124 -3.88 -13.88 -6.23
N HIS A 125 -4.02 -12.79 -5.48
CA HIS A 125 -4.83 -11.62 -5.79
C HIS A 125 -3.97 -10.39 -6.15
N GLY A 126 -2.66 -10.58 -6.41
CA GLY A 126 -1.74 -9.54 -6.86
C GLY A 126 -1.14 -8.65 -5.78
N PHE A 127 -1.43 -8.90 -4.49
CA PHE A 127 -0.91 -8.12 -3.39
C PHE A 127 0.43 -8.66 -2.85
N SER A 128 1.33 -7.74 -2.51
CA SER A 128 2.57 -8.05 -1.80
C SER A 128 2.69 -7.21 -0.51
N PRO A 129 3.32 -7.76 0.55
CA PRO A 129 3.48 -7.03 1.81
C PRO A 129 4.55 -5.94 1.68
N TYR A 130 4.32 -4.79 2.29
CA TYR A 130 5.31 -3.72 2.33
C TYR A 130 6.26 -3.87 3.52
N LYS A 131 7.49 -4.29 3.21
CA LYS A 131 8.62 -4.37 4.16
C LYS A 131 8.19 -4.92 5.55
N ARG A 132 8.42 -4.15 6.62
CA ARG A 132 8.18 -4.53 8.03
C ARG A 132 6.83 -4.06 8.56
N GLU A 133 5.87 -3.75 7.70
CA GLU A 133 4.56 -3.22 8.07
C GLU A 133 3.47 -4.25 7.77
N PRO A 134 3.12 -5.14 8.74
CA PRO A 134 2.23 -6.28 8.49
C PRO A 134 0.81 -5.91 8.03
N TRP A 135 0.40 -4.66 8.25
CA TRP A 135 -0.88 -4.11 7.82
C TRP A 135 -0.84 -3.55 6.39
N HIS A 136 0.33 -3.17 5.85
CA HIS A 136 0.46 -2.43 4.58
C HIS A 136 0.75 -3.39 3.43
N TRP A 137 -0.10 -3.34 2.41
CA TRP A 137 -0.01 -4.18 1.22
C TRP A 137 -0.21 -3.37 -0.06
N GLU A 138 0.50 -3.74 -1.11
CA GLU A 138 0.49 -3.03 -2.40
C GLU A 138 0.09 -3.97 -3.53
N LEU A 139 -0.76 -3.48 -4.43
CA LEU A 139 -1.08 -4.17 -5.67
C LEU A 139 -0.05 -3.81 -6.74
N ALA A 140 0.54 -4.84 -7.36
CA ALA A 140 1.50 -4.64 -8.43
C ALA A 140 0.85 -4.83 -9.81
N ILE A 141 0.73 -3.72 -10.55
CA ILE A 141 0.15 -3.67 -11.90
C ILE A 141 1.07 -2.92 -12.88
N SER A 142 0.81 -3.08 -14.19
CA SER A 142 1.48 -2.28 -15.20
C SER A 142 1.10 -0.80 -15.11
N ARG A 143 1.95 0.06 -15.66
CA ARG A 143 1.66 1.49 -15.75
C ARG A 143 0.42 1.75 -16.61
N ASP A 144 0.24 0.99 -17.68
CA ASP A 144 -0.92 1.10 -18.56
C ASP A 144 -2.21 0.79 -17.80
N ALA A 145 -2.24 -0.30 -17.01
CA ALA A 145 -3.40 -0.63 -16.18
C ALA A 145 -3.72 0.43 -15.12
N TRP A 146 -2.68 1.08 -14.59
CA TRP A 146 -2.84 2.18 -13.65
C TRP A 146 -3.38 3.46 -14.33
N GLU A 147 -3.01 3.72 -15.59
CA GLU A 147 -3.49 4.90 -16.32
C GLU A 147 -4.91 4.72 -16.87
N THR A 148 -5.29 3.50 -17.26
CA THR A 148 -6.60 3.21 -17.85
C THR A 148 -7.66 2.87 -16.82
N GLY A 149 -7.28 2.40 -15.63
CA GLY A 149 -8.21 1.83 -14.67
C GLY A 149 -8.68 0.41 -15.02
N GLU A 150 -8.09 -0.23 -16.04
CA GLU A 150 -8.48 -1.55 -16.55
C GLU A 150 -7.23 -2.42 -16.75
N VAL A 151 -7.31 -3.72 -16.45
CA VAL A 151 -6.20 -4.65 -16.73
C VAL A 151 -6.21 -5.04 -18.22
N PRO A 152 -5.19 -4.66 -19.03
CA PRO A 152 -5.17 -4.98 -20.45
C PRO A 152 -5.12 -6.49 -20.74
N PRO A 153 -5.65 -6.96 -21.88
CA PRO A 153 -5.51 -8.35 -22.30
C PRO A 153 -4.04 -8.75 -22.41
N GLY A 154 -3.63 -9.78 -21.66
CA GLY A 154 -2.24 -10.24 -21.64
C GLY A 154 -1.31 -9.42 -20.76
N ASP A 155 -1.82 -8.45 -20.00
CA ASP A 155 -1.06 -7.85 -18.91
C ASP A 155 -0.76 -8.96 -17.89
N ALA A 156 0.53 -9.27 -17.75
CA ALA A 156 0.99 -10.28 -16.83
C ALA A 156 0.90 -9.82 -15.37
N GLY A 157 0.66 -8.52 -15.12
CA GLY A 157 0.90 -7.90 -13.82
C GLY A 157 2.31 -8.22 -13.31
N TRP A 158 2.56 -8.00 -12.04
CA TRP A 158 3.67 -8.70 -11.40
C TRP A 158 3.30 -10.19 -11.26
N ARG A 159 4.12 -11.06 -11.87
CA ARG A 159 4.09 -12.50 -11.60
C ARG A 159 5.06 -12.80 -10.44
N PRO A 160 4.67 -13.61 -9.45
CA PRO A 160 5.61 -14.05 -8.45
C PRO A 160 6.73 -14.84 -9.13
N VAL A 161 7.96 -14.34 -9.03
CA VAL A 161 9.11 -15.24 -9.02
C VAL A 161 8.89 -16.08 -7.76
N SER A 162 8.64 -17.38 -7.94
CA SER A 162 8.36 -18.36 -6.87
C SER A 162 9.10 -18.02 -5.57
N ALA A 163 8.37 -17.97 -4.45
CA ALA A 163 8.81 -17.65 -3.10
C ALA A 163 10.23 -18.17 -2.71
N ARG A 164 11.26 -17.46 -3.13
CA ARG A 164 12.65 -17.63 -2.71
C ARG A 164 13.37 -16.29 -2.85
N GLY A 165 13.58 -15.64 -1.71
CA GLY A 165 14.36 -14.41 -1.62
C GLY A 165 13.71 -13.35 -0.75
N LEU A 166 13.47 -13.66 0.53
CA LEU A 166 13.48 -12.64 1.57
C LEU A 166 14.92 -12.57 2.10
N ASP A 167 15.89 -12.33 1.22
CA ASP A 167 17.28 -12.12 1.59
C ASP A 167 17.65 -10.68 1.23
N GLU A 168 17.85 -9.91 2.30
CA GLU A 168 18.88 -8.89 2.55
C GLU A 168 19.26 -7.92 1.41
N ASP A 169 19.23 -6.63 1.78
CA ASP A 169 19.82 -5.49 1.07
C ASP A 169 19.06 -4.96 -0.17
N ASP A 170 18.04 -4.14 0.09
CA ASP A 170 17.70 -3.02 -0.79
C ASP A 170 17.67 -1.73 0.05
N ASP A 171 18.88 -1.25 0.30
CA ASP A 171 19.14 0.11 0.73
C ASP A 171 18.63 1.08 -0.34
N PHE A 172 17.81 2.00 0.14
CA PHE A 172 17.39 3.25 -0.45
C PHE A 172 18.36 3.80 -1.53
N ILE A 173 18.11 3.50 -2.81
CA ILE A 173 18.59 4.34 -3.92
C ILE A 173 17.49 5.37 -4.17
N GLU A 174 17.57 6.52 -3.49
CA GLU A 174 17.05 7.76 -4.08
C GLU A 174 17.84 7.92 -5.37
N ALA A 175 17.25 7.57 -6.51
CA ALA A 175 17.84 7.88 -7.81
C ALA A 175 17.88 9.40 -7.92
N ASP A 176 19.07 9.95 -7.71
CA ASP A 176 19.41 11.32 -8.10
C ASP A 176 19.09 11.47 -9.58
N PHE A 177 17.98 12.14 -9.87
CA PHE A 177 17.62 12.54 -11.22
C PHE A 177 18.43 13.80 -11.58
N GLU A 178 19.75 13.63 -11.69
CA GLU A 178 20.63 14.60 -12.33
C GLU A 178 20.83 14.21 -13.80
N GLY A 179 20.24 15.02 -14.68
CA GLY A 179 20.81 15.36 -15.98
C GLY A 179 20.77 14.30 -17.08
N PHE A 180 19.83 14.45 -18.01
CA PHE A 180 20.04 14.11 -19.42
C PHE A 180 19.47 15.25 -20.29
N PRO A 181 20.05 15.47 -21.49
CA PRO A 181 20.50 16.77 -22.01
C PRO A 181 19.41 17.76 -22.44
#